data_AF-A0A846E139-F1
#
_entry.id   AF-A0A846E139-F1
#
_cell.length_a   1.000
_cell.length_b   1.000
_cell.length_c   1.000
_cell.angle_alpha   90.00
_cell.angle_beta   90.00
_cell.angle_gamma   90.00
#
_symmetry.space_group_name_H-M   'P 1'
#
loop_
_entity.id
_entity.type
_entity.pdbx_description
1 polymer ?
#
loop_
_entity_poly.entity_id
_entity_poly.type
_entity_poly.pdbx_seq_one_letter_code
_entity_poly.pdbx_strand_id
1 'polypeptide(L)'
;MSDLILFWHRRDLRISDNIGLAKARQMTPKVIGVFCLDLNILERDDIAPARVTYMIGCLQELQRSYQQASSQLLILKGQPQQAIPQLAASLKAKAVVWNWDVEPYSQQRDTQVKEALQEKGIQTHQFWDQILHNPDEIKTKSSNSPYTVYTPFWKQWIQLPKAEPAAKLEKAESLSETEQEQAKNAGVIDLPTAKDLGFIWQNELLLEPGEQAALEKLKEFCSKAIYDYGEQRNYPAIDGTSKLSAALKFGAVSIRTVWQAVTEASHQSRSDETDKNIQTWQHELAWREFYQHAMYHFPSLAEGPYRETFQDFPWENNE
;
A
#
# COMPACT_ATOMS: atom_id res chain seq x y z
N MET A 1 13.99 28.36 -6.91
CA MET A 1 13.44 27.38 -5.94
C MET A 1 13.63 26.00 -6.56
N SER A 2 13.95 24.97 -5.77
CA SER A 2 14.07 23.61 -6.30
C SER A 2 12.75 23.17 -6.92
N ASP A 3 12.79 22.38 -7.99
CA ASP A 3 11.64 21.69 -8.57
C ASP A 3 11.54 20.23 -8.10
N LEU A 4 12.45 19.80 -7.22
CA LEU A 4 12.50 18.48 -6.62
C LEU A 4 11.24 18.18 -5.81
N ILE A 5 10.66 17.01 -6.06
CA ILE A 5 9.58 16.44 -5.25
C ILE A 5 10.04 15.13 -4.62
N LEU A 6 9.79 14.99 -3.32
CA LEU A 6 9.95 13.71 -2.63
C LEU A 6 8.63 12.93 -2.72
N PHE A 7 8.68 11.69 -3.17
CA PHE A 7 7.56 10.76 -3.07
C PHE A 7 7.80 9.79 -1.91
N TRP A 8 7.02 9.93 -0.84
CA TRP A 8 7.17 9.12 0.38
C TRP A 8 6.33 7.84 0.29
N HIS A 9 7.01 6.72 0.02
CA HIS A 9 6.45 5.38 0.07
C HIS A 9 6.27 4.90 1.52
N ARG A 10 5.20 4.15 1.78
CA ARG A 10 4.95 3.48 3.08
C ARG A 10 4.46 2.05 2.93
N ARG A 11 3.46 1.86 2.08
CA ARG A 11 2.79 0.57 1.85
C ARG A 11 2.41 0.35 0.39
N ASP A 12 3.08 1.07 -0.50
CA ASP A 12 2.83 1.20 -1.92
C ASP A 12 4.15 1.01 -2.67
N LEU A 13 4.82 -0.12 -2.39
CA LEU A 13 6.20 -0.42 -2.76
C LEU A 13 6.35 -0.86 -4.22
N ARG A 14 5.89 -0.01 -5.14
CA ARG A 14 5.92 -0.21 -6.60
C ARG A 14 6.06 1.12 -7.33
N ILE A 15 6.53 1.09 -8.57
CA ILE A 15 6.56 2.27 -9.44
C ILE A 15 5.44 2.29 -10.49
N SER A 16 4.83 1.13 -10.80
CA SER A 16 3.70 1.08 -11.73
C SER A 16 2.39 1.31 -11.02
N ASP A 17 1.47 1.99 -11.71
CA ASP A 17 0.12 2.24 -11.23
C ASP A 17 0.09 2.74 -9.78
N ASN A 18 0.88 3.78 -9.49
CA ASN A 18 0.88 4.47 -8.21
C ASN A 18 0.35 5.89 -8.45
N ILE A 19 -0.84 6.21 -7.93
CA ILE A 19 -1.54 7.47 -8.24
C ILE A 19 -0.71 8.67 -7.78
N GLY A 20 -0.26 8.69 -6.52
CA GLY A 20 0.53 9.79 -6.00
C GLY A 20 1.85 9.96 -6.72
N LEU A 21 2.53 8.86 -7.08
CA LEU A 21 3.79 8.92 -7.82
C LEU A 21 3.60 9.44 -9.25
N ALA A 22 2.56 8.97 -9.94
CA ALA A 22 2.21 9.45 -11.28
C ALA A 22 1.86 10.95 -11.24
N LYS A 23 1.13 11.40 -10.21
CA LYS A 23 0.82 12.82 -10.00
C LYS A 23 2.07 13.64 -9.70
N ALA A 24 2.99 13.15 -8.87
CA ALA A 24 4.28 13.80 -8.64
C ALA A 24 5.07 13.96 -9.95
N ARG A 25 5.11 12.92 -10.79
CA ARG A 25 5.82 12.94 -12.08
C ARG A 25 5.21 13.92 -13.09
N GLN A 26 3.91 14.19 -13.01
CA GLN A 26 3.25 15.22 -13.82
C GLN A 26 3.65 16.64 -13.40
N MET A 27 4.09 16.83 -12.16
CA MET A 27 4.50 18.14 -11.63
C MET A 27 5.96 18.47 -11.91
N THR A 28 6.83 17.46 -11.99
CA THR A 28 8.28 17.61 -12.21
C THR A 28 8.90 16.30 -12.73
N PRO A 29 9.97 16.33 -13.54
CA PRO A 29 10.79 15.15 -13.80
C PRO A 29 11.64 14.74 -12.60
N LYS A 30 11.98 15.66 -11.69
CA LYS A 30 12.87 15.42 -10.55
C LYS A 30 12.12 14.87 -9.33
N VAL A 31 11.59 13.65 -9.48
CA VAL A 31 10.87 12.93 -8.42
C VAL A 31 11.79 11.89 -7.79
N ILE A 32 12.02 12.00 -6.49
CA ILE A 32 12.88 11.11 -5.72
C ILE A 32 12.04 10.30 -4.73
N GLY A 33 12.17 8.98 -4.76
CA GLY A 33 11.49 8.11 -3.81
C GLY A 33 12.12 8.23 -2.43
N VAL A 34 11.31 8.14 -1.37
CA VAL A 34 11.77 8.06 0.00
C VAL A 34 11.00 6.97 0.73
N PHE A 35 11.69 6.15 1.52
CA PHE A 35 11.08 5.25 2.48
C PHE A 35 11.70 5.49 3.86
N CYS A 36 10.87 5.58 4.90
CA CYS A 36 11.32 5.72 6.28
C CYS A 36 11.02 4.43 7.05
N LEU A 37 12.06 3.76 7.52
CA LEU A 37 11.99 2.65 8.46
C LEU A 37 11.56 3.20 9.83
N ASP A 38 10.24 3.24 9.99
CA ASP A 38 9.54 3.87 11.11
C ASP A 38 9.74 3.10 12.42
N LEU A 39 10.43 3.70 13.38
CA LEU A 39 10.69 3.07 14.68
C LEU A 39 9.39 2.81 15.46
N ASN A 40 8.37 3.65 15.31
CA ASN A 40 7.09 3.44 16.01
C ASN A 40 6.33 2.22 15.46
N ILE A 41 6.72 1.71 14.28
CA ILE A 41 6.22 0.46 13.75
C ILE A 41 7.18 -0.67 14.13
N LEU A 42 8.47 -0.54 13.80
CA LEU A 42 9.44 -1.63 13.94
C LEU A 42 9.69 -2.05 15.40
N GLU A 43 9.46 -1.18 16.37
CA GLU A 43 9.68 -1.48 17.79
C GLU A 43 8.42 -2.01 18.50
N ARG A 44 7.30 -2.21 17.77
CA ARG A 44 6.10 -2.82 18.33
C ARG A 44 6.29 -4.33 18.55
N ASP A 45 5.56 -4.86 19.52
CA ASP A 45 5.53 -6.29 19.86
C ASP A 45 4.75 -7.15 18.86
N ASP A 46 3.90 -6.55 18.04
CA ASP A 46 3.06 -7.21 17.03
C ASP A 46 3.73 -7.32 15.64
N ILE A 47 5.06 -7.16 15.56
CA ILE A 47 5.82 -7.25 14.31
C ILE A 47 6.35 -8.66 14.02
N ALA A 48 5.76 -9.29 13.01
CA ALA A 48 6.22 -10.60 12.53
C ALA A 48 7.52 -10.48 11.71
N PRO A 49 8.56 -11.30 11.96
CA PRO A 49 9.81 -11.29 11.19
C PRO A 49 9.60 -11.50 9.68
N ALA A 50 8.71 -12.41 9.28
CA ALA A 50 8.37 -12.64 7.87
C ALA A 50 7.88 -11.36 7.16
N ARG A 51 7.14 -10.51 7.89
CA ARG A 51 6.59 -9.26 7.36
C ARG A 51 7.69 -8.24 7.07
N VAL A 52 8.69 -8.15 7.94
CA VAL A 52 9.85 -7.27 7.74
C VAL A 52 10.73 -7.81 6.62
N THR A 53 10.99 -9.12 6.58
CA THR A 53 11.74 -9.76 5.49
C THR A 53 11.09 -9.50 4.12
N TYR A 54 9.76 -9.68 4.01
CA TYR A 54 9.04 -9.37 2.78
C TYR A 54 9.13 -7.88 2.41
N MET A 55 8.93 -6.97 3.37
CA MET A 55 9.06 -5.53 3.13
C MET A 55 10.44 -5.14 2.61
N ILE A 56 11.52 -5.65 3.23
CA ILE A 56 12.90 -5.35 2.81
C ILE A 56 13.14 -5.87 1.38
N GLY A 57 12.66 -7.07 1.04
CA GLY A 57 12.74 -7.58 -0.33
C GLY A 57 12.00 -6.69 -1.34
N CYS A 58 10.80 -6.21 -1.00
CA CYS A 58 10.08 -5.22 -1.82
C CYS A 58 10.88 -3.92 -2.00
N LEU A 59 11.52 -3.41 -0.94
CA LEU A 59 12.34 -2.20 -1.01
C LEU A 59 13.59 -2.39 -1.87
N GLN A 60 14.22 -3.56 -1.82
CA GLN A 60 15.36 -3.89 -2.69
C GLN A 60 14.95 -3.83 -4.16
N GLU A 61 13.79 -4.39 -4.52
CA GLU A 61 13.29 -4.27 -5.89
C GLU A 61 12.92 -2.83 -6.24
N LEU A 62 12.25 -2.12 -5.33
CA LEU A 62 11.87 -0.72 -5.54
C LEU A 62 13.10 0.17 -5.79
N GLN A 63 14.22 -0.04 -5.11
CA GLN A 63 15.48 0.65 -5.39
C GLN A 63 15.94 0.44 -6.84
N ARG A 64 15.89 -0.81 -7.33
CA ARG A 64 16.24 -1.13 -8.73
C ARG A 64 15.27 -0.46 -9.71
N SER A 65 13.98 -0.49 -9.42
CA SER A 65 12.95 0.14 -10.25
C SER A 65 13.13 1.66 -10.37
N TYR A 66 13.47 2.34 -9.27
CA TYR A 66 13.80 3.78 -9.32
C TYR A 66 15.05 4.06 -10.16
N GLN A 67 16.10 3.24 -10.03
CA GLN A 67 17.32 3.37 -10.84
C GLN A 67 17.02 3.21 -12.34
N GLN A 68 16.20 2.22 -12.71
CA GLN A 68 15.75 2.00 -14.10
C GLN A 68 14.94 3.19 -14.64
N ALA A 69 14.22 3.90 -13.77
CA ALA A 69 13.49 5.11 -14.12
C ALA A 69 14.37 6.39 -14.16
N SER A 70 15.69 6.27 -14.04
CA SER A 70 16.64 7.39 -13.93
C SER A 70 16.46 8.27 -12.68
N SER A 71 15.97 7.67 -11.59
CA SER A 71 15.84 8.28 -10.27
C SER A 71 16.45 7.37 -9.19
N GLN A 72 16.11 7.57 -7.92
CA GLN A 72 16.61 6.83 -6.79
C GLN A 72 15.58 6.78 -5.65
N LEU A 73 15.70 5.75 -4.82
CA LEU A 73 14.95 5.60 -3.58
C LEU A 73 15.89 5.83 -2.38
N LEU A 74 15.61 6.87 -1.61
CA LEU A 74 16.32 7.20 -0.37
C LEU A 74 15.73 6.43 0.81
N ILE A 75 16.57 5.88 1.67
CA ILE A 75 16.16 5.18 2.88
C ILE A 75 16.51 6.02 4.11
N LEU A 76 15.52 6.23 4.97
CA LEU A 76 15.67 6.82 6.29
C LEU A 76 15.35 5.77 7.36
N LYS A 77 15.88 5.93 8.57
CA LYS A 77 15.46 5.17 9.76
C LYS A 77 15.22 6.14 10.91
N GLY A 78 14.05 6.07 11.55
CA GLY A 78 13.68 6.99 12.62
C GLY A 78 12.19 7.23 12.70
N GLN A 79 11.80 8.35 13.32
CA GLN A 79 10.42 8.80 13.38
C GLN A 79 10.09 9.64 12.13
N PRO A 80 9.11 9.25 11.28
CA PRO A 80 8.83 9.95 10.02
C PRO A 80 8.47 11.42 10.20
N GLN A 81 7.79 11.78 11.30
CA GLN A 81 7.45 13.16 11.66
C GLN A 81 8.67 14.07 11.88
N GLN A 82 9.86 13.50 12.05
CA GLN A 82 11.13 14.24 12.13
C GLN A 82 11.97 14.04 10.87
N ALA A 83 12.16 12.79 10.45
CA ALA A 83 13.08 12.43 9.38
C ALA A 83 12.64 12.94 8.00
N ILE A 84 11.34 12.86 7.68
CA ILE A 84 10.81 13.30 6.38
C ILE A 84 10.92 14.84 6.23
N PRO A 85 10.45 15.67 7.19
CA PRO A 85 10.62 17.12 7.11
C PRO A 85 12.08 17.57 7.12
N GLN A 86 12.96 16.89 7.86
CA GLN A 86 14.40 17.18 7.86
C GLN A 86 15.01 16.94 6.48
N LEU A 87 14.77 15.78 5.88
CA LEU A 87 15.28 15.46 4.53
C LEU A 87 14.73 16.44 3.48
N ALA A 88 13.43 16.72 3.53
CA ALA A 88 12.78 17.64 2.59
C ALA A 88 13.38 19.05 2.67
N ALA A 89 13.66 19.55 3.88
CA ALA A 89 14.29 20.86 4.06
C ALA A 89 15.75 20.88 3.60
N SER A 90 16.53 19.84 3.92
CA SER A 90 17.93 19.73 3.49
C SER A 90 18.07 19.74 1.96
N LEU A 91 17.15 19.07 1.27
CA LEU A 91 17.09 19.03 -0.20
C LEU A 91 16.35 20.22 -0.83
N LYS A 92 15.85 21.15 0.00
CA LYS A 92 15.01 22.28 -0.42
C LYS A 92 13.85 21.83 -1.30
N ALA A 93 13.25 20.67 -0.98
CA ALA A 93 12.18 20.07 -1.76
C ALA A 93 11.01 21.04 -1.91
N LYS A 94 10.44 21.11 -3.12
CA LYS A 94 9.25 21.92 -3.40
C LYS A 94 8.03 21.35 -2.68
N ALA A 95 7.89 20.03 -2.74
CA ALA A 95 6.79 19.31 -2.14
C ALA A 95 7.19 17.91 -1.69
N VAL A 96 6.40 17.36 -0.75
CA VAL A 96 6.37 15.94 -0.43
C VAL A 96 5.00 15.39 -0.84
N VAL A 97 5.01 14.31 -1.59
CA VAL A 97 3.81 13.63 -2.08
C VAL A 97 3.74 12.23 -1.49
N TRP A 98 2.55 11.79 -1.08
CA TRP A 98 2.32 10.42 -0.60
C TRP A 98 0.89 9.96 -0.88
N ASN A 99 0.63 8.68 -0.66
CA ASN A 99 -0.72 8.12 -0.77
C ASN A 99 -1.37 7.95 0.60
N TRP A 100 -2.67 8.29 0.73
CA TRP A 100 -3.46 8.14 1.96
C TRP A 100 -3.48 6.70 2.47
N ASP A 101 -3.64 6.57 3.79
CA ASP A 101 -3.84 5.29 4.48
C ASP A 101 -5.07 5.37 5.39
N VAL A 102 -5.67 4.21 5.68
CA VAL A 102 -6.87 4.09 6.50
C VAL A 102 -6.57 3.84 7.98
N GLU A 103 -5.36 3.35 8.30
CA GLU A 103 -4.99 2.94 9.65
C GLU A 103 -4.84 4.15 10.60
N PRO A 104 -5.34 4.07 11.86
CA PRO A 104 -5.31 5.21 12.79
C PRO A 104 -3.91 5.79 13.01
N TYR A 105 -2.91 4.92 13.25
CA TYR A 105 -1.52 5.33 13.40
C TYR A 105 -1.02 6.10 12.17
N SER A 106 -1.28 5.58 10.98
CA SER A 106 -0.86 6.23 9.73
C SER A 106 -1.49 7.61 9.56
N GLN A 107 -2.79 7.77 9.87
CA GLN A 107 -3.46 9.08 9.79
C GLN A 107 -2.87 10.10 10.77
N GLN A 108 -2.59 9.68 12.00
CA GLN A 108 -1.96 10.53 13.01
C GLN A 108 -0.53 10.93 12.59
N ARG A 109 0.29 9.96 12.17
CA ARG A 109 1.66 10.20 11.67
C ARG A 109 1.66 11.15 10.48
N ASP A 110 0.79 10.93 9.51
CA ASP A 110 0.71 11.75 8.29
C ASP A 110 0.30 13.20 8.60
N THR A 111 -0.58 13.40 9.60
CA THR A 111 -0.97 14.73 10.09
C THR A 111 0.24 15.46 10.68
N GLN A 112 1.01 14.81 11.56
CA GLN A 112 2.21 15.39 12.16
C GLN A 112 3.28 15.72 11.11
N VAL A 113 3.51 14.82 10.14
CA VAL A 113 4.43 15.07 9.03
C VAL A 113 3.99 16.28 8.20
N LYS A 114 2.68 16.38 7.90
CA LYS A 114 2.12 17.50 7.15
C LYS A 114 2.31 18.83 7.87
N GLU A 115 2.01 18.90 9.16
CA GLU A 115 2.20 20.09 9.99
C GLU A 115 3.68 20.52 10.00
N ALA A 116 4.60 19.58 10.27
CA ALA A 116 6.04 19.86 10.29
C ALA A 116 6.61 20.30 8.93
N LEU A 117 6.04 19.82 7.80
CA LEU A 117 6.40 20.29 6.45
C LEU A 117 5.85 21.70 6.17
N GLN A 118 4.63 21.99 6.62
CA GLN A 118 4.00 23.30 6.45
C GLN A 118 4.75 24.40 7.22
N GLU A 119 5.21 24.11 8.44
CA GLU A 119 6.06 25.03 9.21
C GLU A 119 7.36 25.40 8.49
N LYS A 120 7.85 24.52 7.62
CA LYS A 120 9.04 24.72 6.79
C LYS A 120 8.73 25.32 5.41
N GLY A 121 7.47 25.63 5.13
CA GLY A 121 7.02 26.16 3.83
C GLY A 121 7.06 25.13 2.68
N ILE A 122 7.07 23.83 3.00
CA ILE A 122 7.13 22.75 2.00
C ILE A 122 5.71 22.27 1.70
N GLN A 123 5.36 22.18 0.41
CA GLN A 123 4.02 21.76 -0.01
C GLN A 123 3.78 20.27 0.24
N THR A 124 2.52 19.89 0.44
CA THR A 124 2.15 18.48 0.60
C THR A 124 0.99 18.12 -0.33
N HIS A 125 1.06 16.96 -0.97
CA HIS A 125 -0.06 16.41 -1.75
C HIS A 125 -0.32 14.95 -1.35
N GLN A 126 -1.60 14.61 -1.16
CA GLN A 126 -2.03 13.28 -0.75
C GLN A 126 -3.09 12.73 -1.71
N PHE A 127 -3.00 11.45 -2.05
CA PHE A 127 -3.91 10.78 -2.99
C PHE A 127 -4.37 9.42 -2.49
N TRP A 128 -5.61 9.01 -2.78
CA TRP A 128 -6.04 7.64 -2.53
C TRP A 128 -5.46 6.71 -3.60
N ASP A 129 -4.79 5.63 -3.19
CA ASP A 129 -4.12 4.69 -4.10
C ASP A 129 -4.39 3.22 -3.77
N GLN A 130 -4.40 2.85 -2.49
CA GLN A 130 -4.51 1.45 -2.07
C GLN A 130 -5.93 0.86 -2.18
N ILE A 131 -6.91 1.66 -2.60
CA ILE A 131 -8.33 1.32 -2.77
C ILE A 131 -8.80 1.81 -4.13
N LEU A 132 -9.77 1.10 -4.72
CA LEU A 132 -10.43 1.44 -5.97
C LEU A 132 -11.40 2.60 -5.79
N HIS A 133 -12.09 2.63 -4.66
CA HIS A 133 -13.01 3.71 -4.29
C HIS A 133 -12.64 4.27 -2.94
N ASN A 134 -12.51 5.58 -2.85
CA ASN A 134 -12.20 6.23 -1.60
C ASN A 134 -13.36 6.12 -0.58
N PRO A 135 -13.09 6.25 0.73
CA PRO A 135 -14.11 6.01 1.76
C PRO A 135 -15.30 6.98 1.69
N ASP A 136 -15.13 8.13 1.02
CA ASP A 136 -16.20 9.10 0.85
C ASP A 136 -17.14 8.82 -0.33
N GLU A 137 -16.72 7.97 -1.28
CA GLU A 137 -17.50 7.62 -2.49
C GLU A 137 -18.59 6.58 -2.24
N ILE A 138 -18.45 5.76 -1.19
CA ILE A 138 -19.37 4.64 -0.91
C ILE A 138 -20.11 4.87 0.40
N LYS A 139 -21.23 5.59 0.29
CA LYS A 139 -22.12 5.92 1.42
C LYS A 139 -23.54 5.44 1.16
N THR A 140 -24.27 5.17 2.25
CA THR A 140 -25.69 4.85 2.20
C THR A 140 -26.49 5.99 1.57
N LYS A 141 -27.33 5.69 0.58
CA LYS A 141 -28.13 6.70 -0.13
C LYS A 141 -29.11 7.45 0.78
N SER A 142 -29.63 6.80 1.81
CA SER A 142 -30.65 7.35 2.70
C SER A 142 -30.10 8.31 3.75
N SER A 143 -28.89 8.07 4.25
CA SER A 143 -28.35 8.78 5.42
C SER A 143 -26.95 9.36 5.21
N ASN A 144 -26.38 9.20 4.01
CA ASN A 144 -25.01 9.57 3.69
C ASN A 144 -23.98 9.06 4.72
N SER A 145 -24.29 7.92 5.34
CA SER A 145 -23.46 7.30 6.39
C SER A 145 -22.68 6.10 5.82
N PRO A 146 -21.52 5.75 6.42
CA PRO A 146 -20.76 4.56 6.04
C PRO A 146 -21.59 3.27 6.12
N TYR A 147 -21.27 2.29 5.28
CA TYR A 147 -21.89 0.96 5.38
C TYR A 147 -21.31 0.16 6.55
N THR A 148 -22.20 -0.50 7.31
CA THR A 148 -21.85 -1.45 8.37
C THR A 148 -22.19 -2.90 8.00
N VAL A 149 -22.81 -3.12 6.83
CA VAL A 149 -23.17 -4.44 6.30
C VAL A 149 -22.57 -4.59 4.91
N TYR A 150 -21.92 -5.72 4.66
CA TYR A 150 -21.18 -5.98 3.43
C TYR A 150 -22.03 -6.05 2.17
N THR A 151 -23.14 -6.78 2.18
CA THR A 151 -23.97 -6.99 0.97
C THR A 151 -24.40 -5.68 0.29
N PRO A 152 -24.94 -4.66 0.99
CA PRO A 152 -25.27 -3.39 0.35
C PRO A 152 -24.03 -2.57 -0.02
N PHE A 153 -22.92 -2.67 0.72
CA PHE A 153 -21.63 -2.09 0.31
C PHE A 153 -21.18 -2.65 -1.04
N TRP A 154 -21.12 -3.98 -1.19
CA TRP A 154 -20.76 -4.66 -2.43
C TRP A 154 -21.64 -4.20 -3.60
N LYS A 155 -22.96 -4.17 -3.42
CA LYS A 155 -23.92 -3.77 -4.47
C LYS A 155 -23.63 -2.38 -5.02
N GLN A 156 -23.19 -1.44 -4.18
CA GLN A 156 -22.78 -0.10 -4.63
C GLN A 156 -21.35 -0.13 -5.20
N TRP A 157 -20.42 -0.74 -4.49
CA TRP A 157 -19.00 -0.82 -4.84
C TRP A 157 -18.77 -1.38 -6.25
N ILE A 158 -19.52 -2.43 -6.62
CA ILE A 158 -19.39 -3.06 -7.94
C ILE A 158 -19.93 -2.19 -9.08
N GLN A 159 -20.97 -1.38 -8.82
CA GLN A 159 -21.61 -0.51 -9.82
C GLN A 159 -20.77 0.72 -10.18
N LEU A 160 -19.88 1.15 -9.27
CA LEU A 160 -19.04 2.31 -9.52
C LEU A 160 -17.94 1.98 -10.54
N PRO A 161 -17.67 2.88 -11.50
CA PRO A 161 -16.63 2.69 -12.50
C PRO A 161 -15.26 2.55 -11.82
N LYS A 162 -14.45 1.60 -12.28
CA LYS A 162 -13.11 1.38 -11.75
C LYS A 162 -12.12 2.18 -12.59
N ALA A 163 -11.23 2.92 -11.93
CA ALA A 163 -10.21 3.68 -12.61
C ALA A 163 -9.18 2.77 -13.29
N GLU A 164 -8.74 3.15 -14.49
CA GLU A 164 -7.62 2.49 -15.16
C GLU A 164 -6.31 2.68 -14.39
N PRO A 165 -5.35 1.75 -14.52
CA PRO A 165 -4.03 1.89 -13.94
C PRO A 165 -3.33 3.20 -14.33
N ALA A 166 -2.73 3.87 -13.34
CA ALA A 166 -1.94 5.08 -13.57
C ALA A 166 -0.63 4.77 -14.32
N ALA A 167 -0.10 5.77 -15.03
CA ALA A 167 1.20 5.64 -15.69
C ALA A 167 2.32 5.34 -14.68
N LYS A 168 3.22 4.42 -15.03
CA LYS A 168 4.42 4.13 -14.24
C LYS A 168 5.42 5.27 -14.29
N LEU A 169 6.30 5.35 -13.29
CA LEU A 169 7.41 6.31 -13.28
C LEU A 169 8.42 5.96 -14.39
N GLU A 170 8.70 6.91 -15.28
CA GLU A 170 9.75 6.79 -16.29
C GLU A 170 10.44 8.14 -16.52
N LYS A 171 11.67 8.08 -17.03
CA LYS A 171 12.45 9.26 -17.48
C LYS A 171 12.45 10.36 -16.40
N ALA A 172 12.68 9.98 -15.16
CA ALA A 172 12.84 10.91 -14.05
C ALA A 172 14.26 11.48 -14.05
N GLU A 173 14.50 12.43 -13.15
CA GLU A 173 15.80 13.03 -12.92
C GLU A 173 16.26 12.74 -11.49
N SER A 174 17.48 12.20 -11.36
CA SER A 174 18.07 11.88 -10.06
C SER A 174 18.63 13.11 -9.35
N LEU A 175 19.10 12.93 -8.11
CA LEU A 175 19.83 13.95 -7.38
C LEU A 175 21.21 14.20 -8.01
N SER A 176 21.61 15.47 -8.06
CA SER A 176 22.99 15.87 -8.32
C SER A 176 23.91 15.39 -7.19
N GLU A 177 25.23 15.36 -7.42
CA GLU A 177 26.21 14.93 -6.41
C GLU A 177 26.10 15.74 -5.11
N THR A 178 25.93 17.05 -5.20
CA THR A 178 25.74 17.92 -4.02
C THR A 178 24.46 17.60 -3.26
N GLU A 179 23.36 17.31 -3.96
CA GLU A 179 22.10 16.91 -3.32
C GLU A 179 22.20 15.52 -2.69
N GLN A 180 22.98 14.60 -3.28
CA GLN A 180 23.24 13.29 -2.67
C GLN A 180 24.03 13.44 -1.36
N GLU A 181 25.03 14.33 -1.31
CA GLU A 181 25.76 14.63 -0.08
C GLU A 181 24.85 15.27 0.97
N GLN A 182 23.99 16.21 0.58
CA GLN A 182 22.98 16.81 1.46
C GLN A 182 22.01 15.76 2.01
N ALA A 183 21.58 14.80 1.19
CA ALA A 183 20.71 13.71 1.63
C ALA A 183 21.41 12.82 2.68
N LYS A 184 22.68 12.46 2.46
CA LYS A 184 23.48 11.70 3.44
C LYS A 184 23.61 12.45 4.77
N ASN A 185 23.95 13.74 4.71
CA ASN A 185 24.03 14.60 5.90
C ASN A 185 22.67 14.76 6.61
N ALA A 186 21.56 14.57 5.90
CA ALA A 186 20.21 14.57 6.44
C ALA A 186 19.76 13.22 7.02
N GLY A 187 20.64 12.21 7.06
CA GLY A 187 20.37 10.90 7.68
C GLY A 187 19.92 9.80 6.72
N VAL A 188 20.11 9.98 5.40
CA VAL A 188 19.92 8.88 4.45
C VAL A 188 20.97 7.80 4.70
N ILE A 189 20.51 6.55 4.75
CA ILE A 189 21.31 5.35 4.95
C ILE A 189 21.18 4.40 3.76
N ASP A 190 22.09 3.44 3.67
CA ASP A 190 21.89 2.29 2.80
C ASP A 190 20.74 1.41 3.33
N LEU A 191 20.07 0.68 2.45
CA LEU A 191 18.97 -0.21 2.82
C LEU A 191 19.51 -1.35 3.72
N PRO A 192 19.11 -1.44 5.00
CA PRO A 192 19.54 -2.53 5.87
C PRO A 192 18.88 -3.85 5.47
N THR A 193 19.47 -4.96 5.86
CA THR A 193 18.79 -6.26 5.82
C THR A 193 17.77 -6.36 6.95
N ALA A 194 16.81 -7.29 6.85
CA ALA A 194 15.88 -7.57 7.96
C ALA A 194 16.63 -8.01 9.24
N LYS A 195 17.76 -8.72 9.08
CA LYS A 195 18.62 -9.13 10.19
C LYS A 195 19.28 -7.95 10.89
N ASP A 196 19.72 -6.93 10.14
CA ASP A 196 20.29 -5.70 10.72
C ASP A 196 19.25 -4.91 11.53
N LEU A 197 17.96 -5.14 11.25
CA LEU A 197 16.83 -4.60 12.01
C LEU A 197 16.39 -5.50 13.18
N GLY A 198 17.07 -6.63 13.43
CA GLY A 198 16.73 -7.57 14.49
C GLY A 198 15.68 -8.61 14.13
N PHE A 199 15.25 -8.68 12.87
CA PHE A 199 14.23 -9.62 12.40
C PHE A 199 14.85 -10.80 11.67
N ILE A 200 14.61 -12.01 12.17
CA ILE A 200 15.15 -13.25 11.60
C ILE A 200 13.97 -14.11 11.13
N TRP A 201 13.94 -14.39 9.83
CA TRP A 201 13.01 -15.32 9.20
C TRP A 201 13.81 -16.30 8.33
N GLN A 202 13.66 -17.60 8.59
CA GLN A 202 14.44 -18.65 7.91
C GLN A 202 13.59 -19.55 7.02
N ASN A 203 12.26 -19.39 7.05
CA ASN A 203 11.35 -20.16 6.22
C ASN A 203 11.14 -19.47 4.86
N GLU A 204 10.60 -20.21 3.90
CA GLU A 204 10.18 -19.64 2.63
C GLU A 204 9.03 -18.64 2.81
N LEU A 205 9.01 -17.62 1.96
CA LEU A 205 7.87 -16.71 1.83
C LEU A 205 6.87 -17.32 0.85
N LEU A 206 5.56 -17.22 1.13
CA LEU A 206 4.52 -17.76 0.24
C LEU A 206 4.51 -17.13 -1.15
N LEU A 207 5.05 -15.90 -1.24
CA LEU A 207 5.21 -15.12 -2.45
C LEU A 207 6.56 -14.42 -2.33
N GLU A 208 7.36 -14.47 -3.39
CA GLU A 208 8.60 -13.70 -3.46
C GLU A 208 8.31 -12.19 -3.35
N PRO A 209 9.14 -11.43 -2.61
CA PRO A 209 8.97 -9.99 -2.49
C PRO A 209 9.19 -9.26 -3.82
N GLY A 210 8.46 -8.16 -4.02
CA GLY A 210 8.67 -7.26 -5.15
C GLY A 210 7.46 -7.13 -6.08
N GLU A 211 7.51 -6.10 -6.92
CA GLU A 211 6.45 -5.77 -7.88
C GLU A 211 6.38 -6.82 -8.99
N GLN A 212 7.53 -7.23 -9.53
CA GLN A 212 7.64 -8.22 -10.58
C GLN A 212 7.07 -9.58 -10.15
N ALA A 213 7.50 -10.08 -8.99
CA ALA A 213 7.00 -11.34 -8.43
C ALA A 213 5.48 -11.29 -8.18
N ALA A 214 4.97 -10.16 -7.70
CA ALA A 214 3.54 -9.98 -7.50
C ALA A 214 2.74 -9.97 -8.82
N LEU A 215 3.26 -9.34 -9.87
CA LEU A 215 2.65 -9.32 -11.21
C LEU A 215 2.68 -10.71 -11.87
N GLU A 216 3.78 -11.44 -11.72
CA GLU A 216 3.90 -12.82 -12.18
C GLU A 216 2.89 -13.73 -11.48
N LYS A 217 2.76 -13.61 -10.16
CA LYS A 217 1.79 -14.39 -9.39
C LYS A 217 0.35 -14.05 -9.76
N LEU A 218 0.04 -12.76 -9.99
CA LEU A 218 -1.26 -12.33 -10.48
C LEU A 218 -1.57 -12.95 -11.84
N LYS A 219 -0.63 -12.90 -12.78
CA LYS A 219 -0.80 -13.48 -14.12
C LYS A 219 -1.00 -15.00 -14.05
N GLU A 220 -0.21 -15.70 -13.24
CA GLU A 220 -0.35 -17.14 -13.01
C GLU A 220 -1.76 -17.46 -12.51
N PHE A 221 -2.21 -16.76 -11.46
CA PHE A 221 -3.52 -16.95 -10.86
C PHE A 221 -4.66 -16.72 -11.86
N CYS A 222 -4.63 -15.59 -12.58
CA CYS A 222 -5.65 -15.23 -13.56
C CYS A 222 -5.67 -16.17 -14.79
N SER A 223 -4.58 -16.89 -15.05
CA SER A 223 -4.52 -17.84 -16.17
C SER A 223 -5.14 -19.20 -15.87
N LYS A 224 -5.34 -19.55 -14.58
CA LYS A 224 -5.74 -20.90 -14.16
C LYS A 224 -6.65 -20.91 -12.93
N ALA A 225 -6.09 -20.73 -11.74
CA ALA A 225 -6.79 -20.99 -10.48
C ALA A 225 -8.01 -20.10 -10.22
N ILE A 226 -8.07 -18.91 -10.85
CA ILE A 226 -9.25 -18.03 -10.72
C ILE A 226 -10.53 -18.68 -11.28
N TYR A 227 -10.41 -19.56 -12.28
CA TYR A 227 -11.56 -20.19 -12.95
C TYR A 227 -12.25 -21.24 -12.08
N ASP A 228 -11.58 -21.76 -11.05
CA ASP A 228 -12.12 -22.75 -10.10
C ASP A 228 -12.26 -22.17 -8.67
N TYR A 229 -12.07 -20.85 -8.52
CA TYR A 229 -11.87 -20.20 -7.22
C TYR A 229 -13.02 -20.41 -6.23
N GLY A 230 -14.27 -20.38 -6.70
CA GLY A 230 -15.46 -20.40 -5.82
C GLY A 230 -15.51 -21.61 -4.89
N GLU A 231 -15.15 -22.78 -5.40
CA GLU A 231 -15.08 -24.01 -4.62
C GLU A 231 -13.69 -24.18 -3.99
N GLN A 232 -12.61 -24.07 -4.78
CA GLN A 232 -11.25 -24.44 -4.35
C GLN A 232 -10.73 -23.58 -3.18
N ARG A 233 -11.18 -22.33 -3.05
CA ARG A 233 -10.81 -21.45 -1.93
C ARG A 233 -11.16 -22.00 -0.54
N ASN A 234 -12.12 -22.93 -0.45
CA ASN A 234 -12.60 -23.47 0.82
C ASN A 234 -11.74 -24.65 1.32
N TYR A 235 -10.85 -25.20 0.49
CA TYR A 235 -10.02 -26.34 0.84
C TYR A 235 -8.58 -25.91 1.10
N PRO A 236 -8.11 -25.85 2.36
CA PRO A 236 -6.77 -25.35 2.69
C PRO A 236 -5.63 -26.22 2.15
N ALA A 237 -5.91 -27.48 1.79
CA ALA A 237 -4.94 -28.38 1.17
C ALA A 237 -4.75 -28.12 -0.34
N ILE A 238 -5.62 -27.34 -0.97
CA ILE A 238 -5.57 -27.02 -2.40
C ILE A 238 -4.94 -25.64 -2.56
N ASP A 239 -4.04 -25.50 -3.54
CA ASP A 239 -3.50 -24.20 -3.93
C ASP A 239 -4.50 -23.40 -4.78
N GLY A 240 -5.67 -23.14 -4.20
CA GLY A 240 -6.82 -22.54 -4.88
C GLY A 240 -6.93 -21.02 -4.73
N THR A 241 -5.94 -20.35 -4.12
CA THR A 241 -5.99 -18.90 -3.88
C THR A 241 -4.80 -18.18 -4.51
N SER A 242 -4.91 -16.86 -4.70
CA SER A 242 -3.87 -16.08 -5.38
C SER A 242 -2.55 -15.94 -4.61
N LYS A 243 -2.58 -16.11 -3.28
CA LYS A 243 -1.46 -15.81 -2.36
C LYS A 243 -0.91 -14.38 -2.48
N LEU A 244 -1.71 -13.44 -3.03
CA LEU A 244 -1.31 -12.03 -3.24
C LEU A 244 -1.47 -11.13 -2.00
N SER A 245 -1.86 -11.67 -0.85
CA SER A 245 -2.21 -10.88 0.34
C SER A 245 -1.05 -9.99 0.83
N ALA A 246 0.18 -10.52 0.88
CA ALA A 246 1.37 -9.76 1.25
C ALA A 246 1.67 -8.64 0.23
N ALA A 247 1.56 -8.94 -1.07
CA ALA A 247 1.75 -7.97 -2.14
C ALA A 247 0.72 -6.84 -2.10
N LEU A 248 -0.56 -7.15 -1.88
CA LEU A 248 -1.64 -6.17 -1.72
C LEU A 248 -1.50 -5.34 -0.45
N LYS A 249 -0.96 -5.93 0.64
CA LYS A 249 -0.73 -5.23 1.90
C LYS A 249 0.37 -4.18 1.77
N PHE A 250 1.47 -4.54 1.12
CA PHE A 250 2.63 -3.66 0.89
C PHE A 250 2.56 -2.91 -0.45
N GLY A 251 1.46 -3.07 -1.18
CA GLY A 251 1.22 -2.41 -2.46
C GLY A 251 2.33 -2.67 -3.47
N ALA A 252 2.95 -3.86 -3.41
CA ALA A 252 3.84 -4.36 -4.45
C ALA A 252 3.07 -4.62 -5.75
N VAL A 253 1.75 -4.85 -5.65
CA VAL A 253 0.83 -4.81 -6.79
C VAL A 253 -0.30 -3.84 -6.51
N SER A 254 -0.71 -3.07 -7.54
CA SER A 254 -1.84 -2.16 -7.45
C SER A 254 -3.17 -2.91 -7.44
N ILE A 255 -4.13 -2.38 -6.67
CA ILE A 255 -5.51 -2.88 -6.70
C ILE A 255 -6.19 -2.65 -8.06
N ARG A 256 -5.83 -1.60 -8.81
CA ARG A 256 -6.38 -1.34 -10.15
C ARG A 256 -5.79 -2.29 -11.19
N THR A 257 -4.48 -2.53 -11.17
CA THR A 257 -3.86 -3.58 -12.00
C THR A 257 -4.46 -4.96 -11.71
N VAL A 258 -4.66 -5.29 -10.43
CA VAL A 258 -5.32 -6.54 -10.02
C VAL A 258 -6.75 -6.61 -10.59
N TRP A 259 -7.53 -5.54 -10.41
CA TRP A 259 -8.88 -5.47 -10.93
C TRP A 259 -8.93 -5.66 -12.45
N GLN A 260 -8.08 -4.95 -13.19
CA GLN A 260 -7.98 -5.03 -14.64
C GLN A 260 -7.67 -6.46 -15.09
N ALA A 261 -6.65 -7.11 -14.51
CA ALA A 261 -6.29 -8.49 -14.86
C ALA A 261 -7.42 -9.50 -14.60
N VAL A 262 -8.22 -9.28 -13.55
CA VAL A 262 -9.37 -10.14 -13.24
C VAL A 262 -10.56 -9.87 -14.16
N THR A 263 -10.81 -8.62 -14.51
CA THR A 263 -11.81 -8.27 -15.53
C THR A 263 -11.44 -8.86 -16.89
N GLU A 264 -10.16 -8.82 -17.27
CA GLU A 264 -9.67 -9.47 -18.50
C GLU A 264 -9.88 -10.98 -18.49
N ALA A 265 -9.61 -11.66 -17.37
CA ALA A 265 -9.90 -13.09 -17.21
C ALA A 265 -11.40 -13.38 -17.35
N SER A 266 -12.27 -12.52 -16.81
CA SER A 266 -13.73 -12.65 -16.97
C SER A 266 -14.17 -12.49 -18.42
N HIS A 267 -13.58 -11.57 -19.18
CA HIS A 267 -13.89 -11.44 -20.61
C HIS A 267 -13.43 -12.64 -21.46
N GLN A 268 -12.48 -13.43 -20.97
CA GLN A 268 -11.99 -14.65 -21.63
C GLN A 268 -12.74 -15.92 -21.19
N SER A 269 -13.55 -15.81 -20.14
CA SER A 269 -14.42 -16.85 -19.61
C SER A 269 -15.37 -17.39 -20.68
N ARG A 270 -15.65 -18.69 -20.62
CA ARG A 270 -16.48 -19.40 -21.62
C ARG A 270 -17.71 -20.08 -21.02
N SER A 271 -17.93 -19.93 -19.72
CA SER A 271 -19.11 -20.47 -19.04
C SER A 271 -19.56 -19.57 -17.88
N ASP A 272 -20.85 -19.66 -17.58
CA ASP A 272 -21.45 -18.97 -16.43
C ASP A 272 -20.82 -19.42 -15.09
N GLU A 273 -20.28 -20.64 -15.04
CA GLU A 273 -19.59 -21.18 -13.88
C GLU A 273 -18.26 -20.46 -13.63
N THR A 274 -17.45 -20.30 -14.68
CA THR A 274 -16.17 -19.60 -14.56
C THR A 274 -16.37 -18.12 -14.24
N ASP A 275 -17.43 -17.48 -14.76
CA ASP A 275 -17.78 -16.11 -14.40
C ASP A 275 -18.16 -15.98 -12.92
N LYS A 276 -18.91 -16.93 -12.37
CA LYS A 276 -19.24 -16.94 -10.93
C LYS A 276 -18.01 -17.13 -10.06
N ASN A 277 -17.06 -17.97 -10.49
CA ASN A 277 -15.79 -18.17 -9.76
C ASN A 277 -14.96 -16.88 -9.73
N ILE A 278 -14.86 -16.19 -10.87
CA ILE A 278 -14.17 -14.89 -10.96
C ILE A 278 -14.88 -13.82 -10.13
N GLN A 279 -16.21 -13.73 -10.20
CA GLN A 279 -17.00 -12.81 -9.38
C GLN A 279 -16.81 -13.09 -7.88
N THR A 280 -16.71 -14.36 -7.49
CA THR A 280 -16.41 -14.74 -6.10
C THR A 280 -15.05 -14.20 -5.67
N TRP A 281 -14.05 -14.16 -6.55
CA TRP A 281 -12.77 -13.52 -6.23
C TRP A 281 -12.86 -12.00 -6.16
N GLN A 282 -13.63 -11.36 -7.04
CA GLN A 282 -13.89 -9.92 -6.97
C GLN A 282 -14.56 -9.51 -5.64
N HIS A 283 -15.42 -10.38 -5.09
CA HIS A 283 -15.99 -10.19 -3.75
C HIS A 283 -14.90 -10.10 -2.68
N GLU A 284 -13.81 -10.86 -2.76
CA GLU A 284 -12.71 -10.80 -1.80
C GLU A 284 -11.95 -9.46 -1.87
N LEU A 285 -11.80 -8.88 -3.06
CA LEU A 285 -11.28 -7.52 -3.20
C LEU A 285 -12.20 -6.47 -2.56
N ALA A 286 -13.51 -6.63 -2.75
CA ALA A 286 -14.47 -5.77 -2.09
C ALA A 286 -14.52 -5.99 -0.57
N TRP A 287 -14.27 -7.19 -0.07
CA TRP A 287 -14.12 -7.45 1.37
C TRP A 287 -12.92 -6.70 1.93
N ARG A 288 -11.77 -6.72 1.23
CA ARG A 288 -10.61 -5.92 1.58
C ARG A 288 -10.97 -4.43 1.71
N GLU A 289 -11.68 -3.87 0.74
CA GLU A 289 -12.07 -2.46 0.80
C GLU A 289 -13.16 -2.17 1.84
N PHE A 290 -14.11 -3.09 2.04
CA PHE A 290 -15.10 -2.97 3.11
C PHE A 290 -14.44 -2.81 4.48
N TYR A 291 -13.44 -3.65 4.79
CA TYR A 291 -12.72 -3.55 6.06
C TYR A 291 -11.80 -2.32 6.12
N GLN A 292 -11.20 -1.89 5.02
CA GLN A 292 -10.43 -0.64 4.98
C GLN A 292 -11.33 0.59 5.17
N HIS A 293 -12.53 0.61 4.59
CA HIS A 293 -13.54 1.64 4.79
C HIS A 293 -14.06 1.62 6.23
N ALA A 294 -14.31 0.44 6.80
CA ALA A 294 -14.72 0.31 8.20
C ALA A 294 -13.65 0.86 9.15
N MET A 295 -12.37 0.52 8.93
CA MET A 295 -11.25 1.05 9.72
C MET A 295 -11.13 2.57 9.61
N TYR A 296 -11.30 3.13 8.40
CA TYR A 296 -11.25 4.57 8.18
C TYR A 296 -12.37 5.32 8.92
N HIS A 297 -13.61 4.83 8.81
CA HIS A 297 -14.79 5.49 9.39
C HIS A 297 -14.98 5.20 10.88
N PHE A 298 -14.48 4.06 11.36
CA PHE A 298 -14.64 3.58 12.74
C PHE A 298 -13.28 3.17 13.32
N PRO A 299 -12.36 4.12 13.59
CA PRO A 299 -10.99 3.81 14.02
C PRO A 299 -10.91 3.06 15.36
N SER A 300 -11.94 3.15 16.21
CA SER A 300 -12.03 2.39 17.46
C SER A 300 -12.07 0.87 17.26
N LEU A 301 -12.34 0.39 16.03
CA LEU A 301 -12.21 -1.03 15.67
C LEU A 301 -10.80 -1.57 15.91
N ALA A 302 -9.77 -0.72 15.89
CA ALA A 302 -8.40 -1.13 16.17
C ALA A 302 -8.14 -1.38 17.67
N GLU A 303 -8.99 -0.87 18.56
CA GLU A 303 -8.79 -0.89 20.01
C GLU A 303 -9.48 -2.07 20.70
N GLY A 304 -10.48 -2.68 20.06
CA GLY A 304 -11.16 -3.84 20.63
C GLY A 304 -12.61 -4.03 20.16
N PRO A 305 -13.45 -4.70 20.97
CA PRO A 305 -14.84 -4.96 20.64
C PRO A 305 -15.65 -3.68 20.38
N TYR A 306 -16.09 -3.50 19.13
CA TYR A 306 -16.85 -2.31 18.74
C TYR A 306 -18.28 -2.28 19.30
N ARG A 307 -18.93 -3.45 19.40
CA ARG A 307 -20.30 -3.54 19.93
C ARG A 307 -20.24 -3.58 21.46
N GLU A 308 -21.03 -2.73 22.10
CA GLU A 308 -21.13 -2.61 23.56
C GLU A 308 -21.29 -3.98 24.26
N THR A 309 -22.15 -4.85 23.72
CA THR A 309 -22.40 -6.19 24.30
C THR A 309 -21.16 -7.10 24.37
N PHE A 310 -20.12 -6.82 23.58
CA PHE A 310 -18.88 -7.59 23.58
C PHE A 310 -17.74 -6.90 24.35
N GLN A 311 -17.93 -5.67 24.82
CA GLN A 311 -16.90 -4.94 25.57
C GLN A 311 -16.66 -5.58 26.94
N ASP A 312 -17.73 -5.99 27.63
CA ASP A 312 -17.68 -6.65 28.93
C ASP A 312 -17.85 -8.18 28.81
N PHE A 313 -17.54 -8.77 27.64
CA PHE A 313 -17.69 -10.21 27.46
C PHE A 313 -16.68 -10.95 28.38
N PRO A 314 -17.12 -11.89 29.23
CA PRO A 314 -16.26 -12.53 30.23
C PRO A 314 -15.39 -13.61 29.58
N TRP A 315 -14.34 -13.19 28.88
CA TRP A 315 -13.33 -14.10 28.35
C TRP A 315 -12.63 -14.81 29.50
N GLU A 316 -12.44 -16.13 29.37
CA GLU A 316 -11.58 -16.88 30.26
C GLU A 316 -10.13 -16.55 29.91
N ASN A 317 -9.59 -15.52 30.56
CA ASN A 317 -8.19 -15.16 30.48
C ASN A 317 -7.45 -16.09 31.45
N ASN A 318 -6.68 -17.05 30.92
CA ASN A 318 -5.87 -17.97 31.71
C ASN A 318 -4.70 -17.21 32.35
N GLU A 319 -5.00 -16.43 33.39
CA GLU A 319 -4.08 -15.68 34.24
C GLU A 319 -3.39 -16.60 35.28
#